data_AF-A0A7S0BBX3-F1
#
_entry.id   AF-A0A7S0BBX3-F1
#
_cell.length_a   1.000
_cell.length_b   1.000
_cell.length_c   1.000
_cell.angle_alpha   90.00
_cell.angle_beta   90.00
_cell.angle_gamma   90.00
#
_symmetry.space_group_name_H-M   'P 1'
#
loop_
_entity.id
_entity.type
_entity.pdbx_description
1 polymer ?
#
loop_
_entity_poly.entity_id
_entity_poly.type
_entity_poly.pdbx_seq_one_letter_code
_entity_poly.pdbx_strand_id
1 'polypeptide(L)'
;AVALATQLWRPVGAQDDDFEYFRCDACTATFFKINKTLIERYGRRASLPAFEFVEILEEICDTMFTKDEFGVKQYEGKKYLFGPGVTDHIPDKGFGQMGMGDYDKRLSAYCRMFTEEVGEDELHRKFVRDRLINGTALCLEPCSSAASGTGAVSTQPRRPRRRQPPAPVPPPAAPRQVQRPAPQPAPAPAPSPRVLPRAAGEAAPTAAPAQALEEAIALLPRLSTMQLRWLGEAVMSELALRAAAAGPSRPLAAATERAPTDEL
;
A
#
# COMPACT_ATOMS: atom_id res chain seq x y z
N ALA A 1 -20.81 34.72 23.78
CA ALA A 1 -19.75 35.01 22.78
C ALA A 1 -18.78 33.82 22.62
N VAL A 2 -19.28 32.61 22.34
CA VAL A 2 -18.45 31.43 22.03
C VAL A 2 -19.24 30.54 21.06
N ALA A 3 -19.40 30.98 19.81
CA ALA A 3 -20.20 30.25 18.81
C ALA A 3 -19.66 30.43 17.37
N LEU A 4 -18.35 30.63 17.18
CA LEU A 4 -17.77 30.93 15.86
C LEU A 4 -16.38 30.28 15.67
N ALA A 5 -16.24 28.97 15.85
CA ALA A 5 -14.96 28.29 15.56
C ALA A 5 -15.04 26.82 15.08
N THR A 6 -16.19 26.35 14.60
CA THR A 6 -16.35 24.95 14.10
C THR A 6 -16.52 24.85 12.58
N GLN A 7 -16.22 25.92 11.83
CA GLN A 7 -16.66 26.06 10.44
C GLN A 7 -15.57 26.02 9.36
N LEU A 8 -14.42 25.37 9.59
CA LEU A 8 -13.34 25.33 8.58
C LEU A 8 -12.66 23.97 8.34
N TRP A 9 -13.15 22.87 8.92
CA TRP A 9 -12.81 21.53 8.41
C TRP A 9 -13.96 21.05 7.55
N ARG A 10 -14.14 21.68 6.37
CA ARG A 10 -14.77 20.96 5.28
C ARG A 10 -13.80 19.83 4.94
N PRO A 11 -14.19 18.54 5.01
CA PRO A 11 -13.40 17.51 4.38
C PRO A 11 -13.18 17.98 2.95
N VAL A 12 -11.91 18.13 2.56
CA VAL A 12 -11.54 18.28 1.16
C VAL A 12 -12.35 17.21 0.45
N GLY A 13 -13.29 17.65 -0.38
CA GLY A 13 -14.45 16.86 -0.75
C GLY A 13 -14.03 15.48 -1.20
N ALA A 14 -14.91 14.50 -0.99
CA ALA A 14 -14.89 13.23 -1.68
C ALA A 14 -14.80 13.46 -3.20
N GLN A 15 -13.59 13.77 -3.68
CA GLN A 15 -13.18 13.45 -5.02
C GLN A 15 -13.24 11.94 -4.98
N ASP A 16 -14.28 11.40 -5.62
CA ASP A 16 -14.44 9.98 -5.90
C ASP A 16 -13.04 9.36 -5.99
N ASP A 17 -12.73 8.45 -5.06
CA ASP A 17 -11.46 7.73 -5.00
C ASP A 17 -11.41 6.79 -6.21
N ASP A 18 -11.39 7.35 -7.42
CA ASP A 18 -11.19 6.69 -8.72
C ASP A 18 -9.96 5.78 -8.65
N PHE A 19 -9.04 6.07 -7.73
CA PHE A 19 -7.85 5.28 -7.47
C PHE A 19 -8.12 3.90 -6.85
N GLU A 20 -9.23 3.72 -6.13
CA GLU A 20 -9.63 2.42 -5.59
C GLU A 20 -9.80 1.38 -6.72
N TYR A 21 -10.36 1.80 -7.85
CA TYR A 21 -10.52 0.96 -9.05
C TYR A 21 -9.17 0.56 -9.68
N PHE A 22 -8.10 1.30 -9.39
CA PHE A 22 -6.75 1.05 -9.92
C PHE A 22 -5.86 0.30 -8.94
N ARG A 23 -6.33 -0.07 -7.74
CA ARG A 23 -5.46 -0.71 -6.72
C ARG A 23 -4.82 -2.01 -7.21
N CYS A 24 -5.60 -2.88 -7.85
CA CYS A 24 -5.07 -4.11 -8.42
C CYS A 24 -4.00 -3.85 -9.49
N ASP A 25 -4.32 -2.99 -10.46
CA ASP A 25 -3.41 -2.62 -11.55
C ASP A 25 -2.13 -1.93 -11.02
N ALA A 26 -2.28 -1.05 -10.03
CA ALA A 26 -1.18 -0.37 -9.37
C ALA A 26 -0.28 -1.35 -8.61
N CYS A 27 -0.86 -2.39 -8.00
CA CYS A 27 -0.12 -3.44 -7.33
C CYS A 27 0.72 -4.25 -8.32
N THR A 28 0.13 -4.71 -9.42
CA THR A 28 0.87 -5.51 -10.43
C THR A 28 1.94 -4.67 -11.13
N ALA A 29 1.65 -3.41 -11.44
CA ALA A 29 2.62 -2.44 -11.97
C ALA A 29 3.83 -2.25 -11.03
N THR A 30 3.55 -2.04 -9.75
CA THR A 30 4.58 -1.86 -8.71
C THR A 30 5.51 -3.07 -8.64
N PHE A 31 4.96 -4.28 -8.51
CA PHE A 31 5.79 -5.48 -8.44
C PHE A 31 6.53 -5.81 -9.73
N PHE A 32 5.94 -5.50 -10.88
CA PHE A 32 6.64 -5.63 -12.15
C PHE A 32 7.88 -4.73 -12.18
N LYS A 33 7.75 -3.46 -11.78
CA LYS A 33 8.86 -2.51 -11.73
C LYS A 33 9.92 -2.88 -10.69
N ILE A 34 9.49 -3.32 -9.50
CA ILE A 34 10.39 -3.81 -8.46
C ILE A 34 11.21 -5.00 -8.98
N ASN A 35 10.54 -6.05 -9.46
CA ASN A 35 11.22 -7.24 -9.96
C ASN A 35 12.15 -6.94 -11.14
N LYS A 36 11.69 -6.14 -12.11
CA LYS A 36 12.51 -5.74 -13.26
C LYS A 36 13.79 -5.05 -12.81
N THR A 37 13.68 -4.06 -11.93
CA THR A 37 14.84 -3.28 -11.45
C THR A 37 15.79 -4.14 -10.63
N LEU A 38 15.25 -4.99 -9.74
CA LEU A 38 16.05 -5.91 -8.93
C LEU A 38 16.78 -6.94 -9.80
N ILE A 39 16.13 -7.51 -10.81
CA ILE A 39 16.77 -8.45 -11.74
C ILE A 39 17.84 -7.74 -12.58
N GLU A 40 17.56 -6.54 -13.09
CA GLU A 40 18.51 -5.77 -13.91
C GLU A 40 19.76 -5.36 -13.12
N ARG A 41 19.60 -4.88 -11.88
CA ARG A 41 20.73 -4.43 -11.04
C ARG A 41 21.43 -5.58 -10.31
N TYR A 42 20.69 -6.59 -9.85
CA TYR A 42 21.19 -7.62 -8.93
C TYR A 42 21.09 -9.06 -9.43
N GLY A 43 20.59 -9.29 -10.65
CA GLY A 43 20.50 -10.65 -11.22
C GLY A 43 21.84 -11.38 -11.29
N ARG A 44 22.97 -10.65 -11.24
CA ARG A 44 24.33 -11.22 -11.22
C ARG A 44 24.94 -11.34 -9.81
N ARG A 45 24.39 -10.67 -8.79
CA ARG A 45 24.97 -10.66 -7.43
C ARG A 45 24.41 -11.81 -6.60
N ALA A 46 25.30 -12.54 -5.92
CA ALA A 46 24.93 -13.66 -5.07
C ALA A 46 24.21 -13.22 -3.78
N SER A 47 24.46 -12.01 -3.27
CA SER A 47 23.80 -11.49 -2.08
C SER A 47 23.46 -10.01 -2.25
N LEU A 48 22.34 -9.62 -1.62
CA LEU A 48 21.87 -8.23 -1.54
C LEU A 48 21.64 -7.93 -0.05
N PRO A 49 22.41 -7.02 0.57
CA PRO A 49 22.16 -6.64 1.95
C PRO A 49 20.81 -5.93 2.09
N ALA A 50 20.19 -6.04 3.27
CA ALA A 50 18.83 -5.52 3.51
C ALA A 50 18.73 -3.99 3.34
N PHE A 51 19.73 -3.24 3.82
CA PHE A 51 19.71 -1.77 3.69
C PHE A 51 19.72 -1.30 2.23
N GLU A 52 20.53 -1.94 1.37
CA GLU A 52 20.61 -1.61 -0.07
C GLU A 52 19.27 -1.96 -0.75
N PHE A 53 18.63 -3.06 -0.35
CA PHE A 53 17.30 -3.42 -0.84
C PHE A 53 16.23 -2.36 -0.52
N VAL A 54 16.24 -1.83 0.71
CA VAL A 54 15.30 -0.76 1.13
C VAL A 54 15.52 0.51 0.30
N GLU A 55 16.76 0.97 0.16
CA GLU A 55 17.10 2.15 -0.63
C GLU A 55 16.61 2.03 -2.08
N ILE A 56 16.74 0.84 -2.67
CA ILE A 56 16.24 0.57 -4.03
C ILE A 56 14.72 0.62 -4.10
N LEU A 57 14.02 0.06 -3.11
CA LEU A 57 12.56 0.10 -3.08
C LEU A 57 12.05 1.55 -3.00
N GLU A 58 12.64 2.36 -2.13
CA GLU A 58 12.34 3.79 -2.02
C GLU A 58 12.61 4.52 -3.35
N GLU A 59 13.78 4.28 -3.97
CA GLU A 59 14.14 4.87 -5.27
C GLU A 59 13.14 4.48 -6.37
N ILE A 60 12.71 3.22 -6.41
CA ILE A 60 11.73 2.72 -7.38
C ILE A 60 10.39 3.40 -7.17
N CYS A 61 9.90 3.48 -5.94
CA CYS A 61 8.64 4.15 -5.66
C CYS A 61 8.67 5.64 -6.05
N ASP A 62 9.84 6.28 -6.01
CA ASP A 62 9.99 7.72 -6.28
C ASP A 62 10.19 8.07 -7.75
N THR A 63 10.89 7.21 -8.49
CA THR A 63 11.40 7.57 -9.82
C THR A 63 10.80 6.75 -10.97
N MET A 64 10.28 5.55 -10.71
CA MET A 64 9.95 4.60 -11.79
C MET A 64 8.55 4.78 -12.38
N PHE A 65 7.67 5.55 -11.75
CA PHE A 65 6.32 5.82 -12.26
C PHE A 65 6.31 7.07 -13.14
N THR A 66 6.92 6.94 -14.32
CA THR A 66 6.99 8.03 -15.29
C THR A 66 5.72 8.14 -16.13
N LYS A 67 5.43 9.36 -16.63
CA LYS A 67 4.24 9.69 -17.42
C LYS A 67 4.24 9.05 -18.82
N ASP A 68 5.40 8.59 -19.27
CA ASP A 68 5.60 8.02 -20.60
C ASP A 68 5.29 6.51 -20.61
N GLU A 69 5.52 5.83 -19.48
CA GLU A 69 5.34 4.38 -19.36
C GLU A 69 3.96 3.98 -18.86
N PHE A 70 3.41 4.77 -17.94
CA PHE A 70 2.09 4.53 -17.37
C PHE A 70 1.12 5.62 -17.80
N GLY A 71 -0.13 5.24 -18.01
CA GLY A 71 -1.17 6.15 -18.42
C GLY A 71 -2.56 5.66 -18.01
N VAL A 72 -3.56 6.52 -18.20
CA VAL A 72 -4.96 6.16 -18.02
C VAL A 72 -5.67 6.26 -19.36
N LYS A 73 -6.35 5.17 -19.73
CA LYS A 73 -7.10 5.04 -20.97
C LYS A 73 -8.59 4.98 -20.66
N GLN A 74 -9.41 5.69 -21.44
CA GLN A 74 -10.86 5.66 -21.27
C GLN A 74 -11.48 4.74 -22.32
N TYR A 75 -12.30 3.78 -21.89
CA TYR A 75 -13.05 2.87 -22.75
C TYR A 75 -14.46 2.71 -22.19
N GLU A 76 -15.49 2.88 -23.03
CA GLU A 76 -16.90 2.77 -22.64
C GLU A 76 -17.29 3.62 -21.41
N GLY A 77 -16.70 4.81 -21.28
CA GLY A 77 -16.95 5.71 -20.15
C GLY A 77 -16.24 5.32 -18.85
N LYS A 78 -15.48 4.22 -18.85
CA LYS A 78 -14.66 3.76 -17.73
C LYS A 78 -13.19 4.10 -17.97
N LYS A 79 -12.47 4.37 -16.89
CA LYS A 79 -11.02 4.62 -16.92
C LYS A 79 -10.28 3.35 -16.51
N TYR A 80 -9.20 3.03 -17.22
CA TYR A 80 -8.33 1.89 -16.98
C TYR A 80 -6.87 2.36 -16.91
N LEU A 81 -6.11 1.85 -15.95
CA LEU A 81 -4.67 2.06 -15.91
C LEU A 81 -4.02 1.16 -16.96
N PHE A 82 -3.03 1.68 -17.69
CA PHE A 82 -2.23 0.88 -18.62
C PHE A 82 -0.75 1.15 -18.38
N GLY A 83 0.08 0.16 -18.69
CA GLY A 83 1.53 0.25 -18.59
C GLY A 83 2.19 -1.12 -18.39
N PRO A 84 3.52 -1.15 -18.26
CA PRO A 84 4.27 -2.38 -18.06
C PRO A 84 3.83 -3.13 -16.79
N GLY A 85 3.46 -4.41 -16.94
CA GLY A 85 3.02 -5.25 -15.82
C GLY A 85 1.57 -5.07 -15.40
N VAL A 86 0.80 -4.21 -16.08
CA VAL A 86 -0.65 -4.11 -15.92
C VAL A 86 -1.32 -5.02 -16.95
N THR A 87 -2.39 -5.71 -16.55
CA THR A 87 -3.17 -6.52 -17.49
C THR A 87 -4.02 -5.59 -18.34
N ASP A 88 -3.91 -5.68 -19.67
CA ASP A 88 -4.74 -4.86 -20.56
C ASP A 88 -6.18 -5.35 -20.54
N HIS A 89 -7.04 -4.59 -19.86
CA HIS A 89 -8.48 -4.86 -19.76
C HIS A 89 -9.28 -4.42 -21.00
N ILE A 90 -8.64 -3.73 -21.95
CA ILE A 90 -9.30 -3.13 -23.11
C ILE A 90 -8.94 -3.92 -24.38
N PRO A 91 -9.90 -4.48 -25.14
CA PRO A 91 -9.62 -5.06 -26.45
C PRO A 91 -9.06 -3.96 -27.37
N ASP A 92 -8.03 -4.25 -28.19
CA ASP A 92 -7.11 -3.40 -29.01
C ASP A 92 -7.63 -2.08 -29.66
N LYS A 93 -8.91 -1.76 -29.55
CA LYS A 93 -9.63 -0.66 -30.18
C LYS A 93 -9.74 0.62 -29.35
N GLY A 94 -9.17 0.69 -28.16
CA GLY A 94 -9.32 1.90 -27.35
C GLY A 94 -8.48 3.07 -27.87
N PHE A 95 -9.13 4.19 -28.20
CA PHE A 95 -8.50 5.43 -28.66
C PHE A 95 -8.38 6.44 -27.52
N GLY A 96 -7.18 6.96 -27.30
CA GLY A 96 -6.92 8.11 -26.43
C GLY A 96 -6.14 7.77 -25.16
N GLN A 97 -4.83 7.97 -25.22
CA GLN A 97 -4.01 8.16 -24.02
C GLN A 97 -4.40 9.51 -23.42
N MET A 98 -5.16 9.50 -22.32
CA MET A 98 -5.27 10.72 -21.53
C MET A 98 -3.94 10.90 -20.80
N GLY A 99 -3.45 12.14 -20.78
CA GLY A 99 -2.22 12.45 -20.04
C GLY A 99 -2.32 11.97 -18.59
N MET A 100 -1.18 11.54 -18.04
CA MET A 100 -1.06 10.86 -16.74
C MET A 100 -1.49 11.69 -15.52
N GLY A 101 -1.98 12.93 -15.69
CA GLY A 101 -2.51 13.76 -14.60
C GLY A 101 -1.58 13.80 -13.38
N ASP A 102 -2.17 13.58 -12.20
CA ASP A 102 -1.46 13.35 -10.93
C ASP A 102 -1.42 11.85 -10.55
N TYR A 103 -1.64 10.94 -11.52
CA TYR A 103 -1.63 9.49 -11.25
C TYR A 103 -0.21 8.96 -10.98
N ASP A 104 0.82 9.61 -11.52
CA ASP A 104 2.23 9.34 -11.19
C ASP A 104 2.49 9.44 -9.69
N LYS A 105 2.06 10.54 -9.07
CA LYS A 105 2.18 10.76 -7.62
C LYS A 105 1.33 9.77 -6.82
N ARG A 106 0.14 9.42 -7.30
CA ARG A 106 -0.74 8.45 -6.63
C ARG A 106 -0.16 7.03 -6.67
N LEU A 107 0.44 6.62 -7.80
CA LEU A 107 1.13 5.34 -7.92
C LEU A 107 2.38 5.28 -7.03
N SER A 108 3.17 6.35 -7.02
CA SER A 108 4.32 6.49 -6.12
C SER A 108 3.91 6.38 -4.65
N ALA A 109 2.87 7.13 -4.24
CA ALA A 109 2.34 7.05 -2.88
C ALA A 109 1.80 5.67 -2.53
N TYR A 110 1.11 5.01 -3.47
CA TYR A 110 0.62 3.65 -3.30
C TYR A 110 1.76 2.63 -3.14
N CYS A 111 2.82 2.76 -3.94
CA CYS A 111 4.01 1.91 -3.85
C CYS A 111 4.65 1.96 -2.45
N ARG A 112 4.81 3.16 -1.89
CA ARG A 112 5.36 3.35 -0.53
C ARG A 112 4.44 2.74 0.52
N MET A 113 3.15 3.10 0.49
CA MET A 113 2.14 2.56 1.42
C MET A 113 2.09 1.03 1.39
N PHE A 114 2.11 0.43 0.20
CA PHE A 114 2.06 -1.02 0.04
C PHE A 114 3.33 -1.71 0.55
N THR A 115 4.49 -1.09 0.30
CA THR A 115 5.78 -1.59 0.78
C THR A 115 5.87 -1.56 2.30
N GLU A 116 5.37 -0.49 2.92
CA GLU A 116 5.25 -0.35 4.38
C GLU A 116 4.28 -1.37 4.99
N GLU A 117 3.15 -1.64 4.31
CA GLU A 117 2.13 -2.59 4.76
C GLU A 117 2.61 -4.04 4.75
N VAL A 118 3.28 -4.47 3.67
CA VAL A 118 3.86 -5.82 3.58
C VAL A 118 5.13 -5.95 4.44
N GLY A 119 5.85 -4.85 4.62
CA GLY A 119 7.13 -4.82 5.31
C GLY A 119 8.31 -5.12 4.37
N GLU A 120 9.27 -4.20 4.39
CA GLU A 120 10.48 -4.27 3.55
C GLU A 120 11.33 -5.51 3.86
N ASP A 121 11.44 -5.89 5.13
CA ASP A 121 12.16 -7.08 5.57
C ASP A 121 11.54 -8.37 5.03
N GLU A 122 10.21 -8.43 4.93
CA GLU A 122 9.52 -9.60 4.38
C GLU A 122 9.75 -9.71 2.88
N LEU A 123 9.65 -8.58 2.16
CA LEU A 123 9.95 -8.50 0.74
C LEU A 123 11.41 -8.89 0.45
N HIS A 124 12.35 -8.44 1.29
CA HIS A 124 13.77 -8.80 1.18
C HIS A 124 13.98 -10.31 1.33
N ARG A 125 13.38 -10.93 2.36
CA ARG A 125 13.49 -12.38 2.58
C ARG A 125 12.91 -13.19 1.42
N LYS A 126 11.77 -12.77 0.86
CA LYS A 126 11.17 -13.40 -0.32
C LYS A 126 12.09 -13.28 -1.53
N PHE A 127 12.64 -12.09 -1.77
CA PHE A 127 13.58 -11.87 -2.87
C PHE A 127 14.88 -12.68 -2.73
N VAL A 128 15.48 -12.76 -1.54
CA VAL A 128 16.72 -13.53 -1.33
C VAL A 128 16.48 -15.02 -1.58
N ARG A 129 15.30 -15.54 -1.20
CA ARG A 129 14.91 -16.94 -1.37
C ARG A 129 14.63 -17.28 -2.83
N ASP A 130 13.73 -16.54 -3.47
CA ASP A 130 13.13 -16.92 -4.75
C ASP A 130 13.76 -16.16 -5.94
N ARG A 131 14.56 -15.12 -5.67
CA ARG A 131 15.11 -14.17 -6.67
C ARG A 131 14.06 -13.44 -7.49
N LEU A 132 12.81 -13.56 -7.08
CA LEU A 132 11.65 -12.94 -7.67
C LEU A 132 10.62 -12.75 -6.57
N ILE A 133 10.02 -11.57 -6.48
CA ILE A 133 8.92 -11.33 -5.57
C ILE A 133 7.63 -11.71 -6.30
N ASN A 134 6.91 -12.70 -5.77
CA ASN A 134 5.66 -13.15 -6.40
C ASN A 134 4.54 -12.12 -6.17
N GLY A 135 4.44 -11.16 -7.10
CA GLY A 135 3.43 -10.11 -7.07
C GLY A 135 2.00 -10.65 -7.11
N THR A 136 1.75 -11.81 -7.75
CA THR A 136 0.38 -12.36 -7.82
C THR A 136 -0.17 -12.72 -6.45
N ALA A 137 0.66 -13.28 -5.56
CA ALA A 137 0.25 -13.64 -4.20
C ALA A 137 0.06 -12.41 -3.32
N LEU A 138 0.91 -11.39 -3.48
CA LEU A 138 0.84 -10.15 -2.71
C LEU A 138 -0.32 -9.24 -3.16
N CYS A 139 -0.67 -9.28 -4.45
CA CYS A 139 -1.77 -8.48 -4.99
C CYS A 139 -3.14 -9.11 -4.81
N LEU A 140 -3.27 -10.31 -4.21
CA LEU A 140 -4.57 -10.99 -4.03
C LEU A 140 -5.56 -10.13 -3.26
N GLU A 141 -5.14 -9.53 -2.14
CA GLU A 141 -6.02 -8.71 -1.32
C GLU A 141 -6.46 -7.44 -2.07
N PRO A 142 -5.57 -6.59 -2.62
CA PRO A 142 -5.97 -5.44 -3.44
C PRO A 142 -6.90 -5.82 -4.59
N CYS A 143 -6.60 -6.93 -5.28
CA CYS A 143 -7.37 -7.40 -6.43
C CYS A 143 -8.69 -8.08 -6.07
N SER A 144 -8.87 -8.53 -4.82
CA SER A 144 -10.13 -9.13 -4.37
C SER A 144 -11.25 -8.12 -4.14
N SER A 145 -10.92 -6.82 -4.11
CA SER A 145 -11.90 -5.75 -3.98
C SER A 145 -12.85 -5.74 -5.18
N ALA A 146 -14.16 -5.64 -4.93
CA ALA A 146 -15.18 -5.62 -6.00
C ALA A 146 -15.03 -4.44 -6.98
N ALA A 147 -14.29 -3.41 -6.60
CA ALA A 147 -13.98 -2.26 -7.44
C ALA A 147 -12.76 -2.48 -8.35
N SER A 148 -11.89 -3.45 -8.06
CA SER A 148 -10.66 -3.65 -8.83
C SER A 148 -10.95 -4.16 -10.24
N GLY A 149 -10.35 -3.50 -11.24
CA GLY A 149 -10.42 -3.91 -12.65
C GLY A 149 -11.75 -3.60 -13.36
N THR A 150 -12.79 -3.15 -12.65
CA THR A 150 -14.07 -2.80 -13.29
C THR A 150 -14.05 -1.44 -13.98
N GLY A 151 -12.94 -0.69 -13.82
CA GLY A 151 -12.72 0.66 -14.32
C GLY A 151 -13.55 1.71 -13.58
N ALA A 152 -12.94 2.82 -13.20
CA ALA A 152 -13.66 3.91 -12.53
C ALA A 152 -14.71 4.49 -13.49
N VAL A 153 -15.98 4.47 -13.06
CA VAL A 153 -17.08 5.07 -13.84
C VAL A 153 -16.83 6.58 -13.90
N SER A 154 -16.75 7.14 -15.10
CA SER A 154 -16.66 8.60 -15.27
C SER A 154 -18.01 9.24 -14.88
N THR A 155 -18.19 9.54 -13.59
CA THR A 155 -19.41 10.16 -13.02
C THR A 155 -19.69 11.57 -13.54
N GLN A 156 -18.73 12.22 -14.20
CA GLN A 156 -18.89 13.55 -14.75
C GLN A 156 -19.38 13.47 -16.21
N PRO A 157 -20.67 13.77 -16.51
CA PRO A 157 -21.04 14.14 -17.87
C PRO A 157 -20.19 15.35 -18.23
N ARG A 158 -19.28 15.21 -19.22
CA ARG A 158 -18.46 16.31 -19.71
C ARG A 158 -19.40 17.42 -20.14
N ARG A 159 -19.65 18.41 -19.27
CA ARG A 159 -20.32 19.64 -19.68
C ARG A 159 -19.55 20.12 -20.89
N PRO A 160 -20.20 20.32 -22.05
CA PRO A 160 -19.52 20.83 -23.23
C PRO A 160 -18.77 22.07 -22.78
N ARG A 161 -17.44 22.04 -22.91
CA ARG A 161 -16.55 23.11 -22.43
C ARG A 161 -17.01 24.36 -23.16
N ARG A 162 -17.88 25.14 -22.51
CA ARG A 162 -18.41 26.40 -23.03
C ARG A 162 -17.16 27.19 -23.38
N ARG A 163 -16.90 27.40 -24.68
CA ARG A 163 -15.71 28.11 -25.15
C ARG A 163 -15.62 29.38 -24.32
N GLN A 164 -14.70 29.41 -23.36
CA GLN A 164 -14.43 30.66 -22.66
C GLN A 164 -13.92 31.60 -23.74
N PRO A 165 -14.50 32.81 -23.85
CA PRO A 165 -13.93 33.84 -24.70
C PRO A 165 -12.43 33.93 -24.42
N PRO A 166 -11.57 34.08 -25.45
CA PRO A 166 -10.14 34.20 -25.25
C PRO A 166 -9.88 35.25 -24.16
N ALA A 167 -9.13 34.85 -23.13
CA ALA A 167 -8.81 35.75 -22.04
C ALA A 167 -8.11 37.00 -22.63
N PRO A 168 -8.45 38.21 -22.15
CA PRO A 168 -7.76 39.41 -22.59
C PRO A 168 -6.27 39.26 -22.34
N VAL A 169 -5.47 39.56 -23.37
CA VAL A 169 -4.01 39.47 -23.31
C VAL A 169 -3.51 40.32 -22.14
N PRO A 170 -2.79 39.75 -21.16
CA PRO A 170 -2.28 40.53 -20.05
C PRO A 170 -1.27 41.56 -20.56
N PRO A 171 -1.24 42.78 -19.99
CA PRO A 171 -0.25 43.78 -20.35
C PRO A 171 1.17 43.27 -20.06
N PRO A 172 2.19 43.78 -20.80
CA PRO A 172 3.57 43.35 -20.65
C PRO A 172 4.04 43.51 -19.20
N ALA A 173 4.56 42.42 -18.63
CA ALA A 173 5.02 42.38 -17.25
C ALA A 173 6.20 43.35 -17.05
N ALA A 174 6.10 44.18 -16.00
CA ALA A 174 7.16 45.08 -15.58
C ALA A 174 8.43 44.28 -15.21
N PRO A 175 9.64 44.84 -15.43
CA PRO A 175 10.90 44.18 -15.13
C PRO A 175 10.99 43.81 -13.64
N ARG A 176 11.15 42.50 -13.40
CA ARG A 176 11.19 41.90 -12.07
C ARG A 176 12.53 42.25 -11.41
N GLN A 177 12.51 43.04 -10.35
CA GLN A 177 13.71 43.35 -9.57
C GLN A 177 14.20 42.08 -8.86
N VAL A 178 15.45 41.70 -9.14
CA VAL A 178 16.15 40.57 -8.53
C VAL A 178 16.48 40.95 -7.09
N GLN A 179 15.66 40.51 -6.13
CA GLN A 179 16.01 40.63 -4.71
C GLN A 179 17.01 39.52 -4.36
N ARG A 180 18.18 39.95 -3.85
CA ARG A 180 19.25 39.09 -3.38
C ARG A 180 18.80 38.39 -2.09
N PRO A 181 18.87 37.05 -1.98
CA PRO A 181 18.52 36.34 -0.75
C PRO A 181 19.43 36.75 0.41
N ALA A 182 18.85 36.97 1.59
CA ALA A 182 19.58 37.23 2.82
C ALA A 182 20.31 35.96 3.31
N PRO A 183 21.49 36.10 3.95
CA PRO A 183 22.24 34.96 4.50
C PRO A 183 21.47 34.28 5.64
N GLN A 184 21.38 32.95 5.58
CA GLN A 184 20.73 32.15 6.62
C GLN A 184 21.64 32.00 7.85
N PRO A 185 21.09 32.13 9.08
CA PRO A 185 21.84 31.90 10.32
C PRO A 185 22.12 30.41 10.55
N ALA A 186 23.27 30.13 11.17
CA ALA A 186 23.79 28.78 11.41
C ALA A 186 22.88 27.95 12.37
N PRO A 187 22.78 26.63 12.15
CA PRO A 187 21.97 25.73 12.98
C PRO A 187 22.58 25.52 14.38
N ALA A 188 21.71 25.52 15.40
CA ALA A 188 22.06 25.27 16.79
C ALA A 188 22.37 23.77 17.06
N PRO A 189 23.23 23.45 18.03
CA PRO A 189 23.60 22.08 18.37
C PRO A 189 22.48 21.29 19.04
N ALA A 190 22.37 20.01 18.68
CA ALA A 190 21.35 19.07 19.14
C ALA A 190 21.56 18.61 20.60
N PRO A 191 20.49 18.42 21.39
CA PRO A 191 20.57 17.88 22.74
C PRO A 191 20.72 16.35 22.78
N SER A 192 21.50 15.85 23.74
CA SER A 192 21.81 14.43 23.93
C SER A 192 20.64 13.61 24.48
N PRO A 193 20.54 12.30 24.14
CA PRO A 193 19.45 11.43 24.57
C PRO A 193 19.55 11.00 26.04
N ARG A 194 18.42 11.08 26.76
CA ARG A 194 18.24 10.55 28.12
C ARG A 194 17.90 9.06 28.08
N VAL A 195 18.65 8.28 28.87
CA VAL A 195 18.42 6.85 29.11
C VAL A 195 17.31 6.68 30.16
N LEU A 196 16.27 5.90 29.84
CA LEU A 196 15.22 5.50 30.77
C LEU A 196 15.56 4.16 31.47
N PRO A 197 15.26 4.02 32.77
CA PRO A 197 15.49 2.79 33.51
C PRO A 197 14.43 1.72 33.20
N ARG A 198 14.91 0.48 33.11
CA ARG A 198 14.17 -0.75 32.82
C ARG A 198 13.55 -1.29 34.12
N ALA A 199 12.22 -1.28 34.22
CA ALA A 199 11.50 -1.85 35.35
C ALA A 199 11.41 -3.39 35.21
N ALA A 200 11.90 -4.09 36.23
CA ALA A 200 11.69 -5.52 36.42
C ALA A 200 10.34 -5.73 37.13
N GLY A 201 9.47 -6.55 36.56
CA GLY A 201 8.17 -6.89 37.12
C GLY A 201 8.12 -8.37 37.50
N GLU A 202 7.85 -8.61 38.78
CA GLU A 202 7.66 -9.88 39.47
C GLU A 202 6.52 -10.75 38.91
N ALA A 203 6.70 -12.06 39.01
CA ALA A 203 5.73 -13.09 38.67
C ALA A 203 4.65 -13.20 39.77
N ALA A 204 3.39 -13.12 39.36
CA ALA A 204 2.21 -13.30 40.20
C ALA A 204 1.55 -14.68 39.97
N PRO A 205 0.79 -15.20 40.96
CA PRO A 205 0.46 -16.62 41.06
C PRO A 205 -0.70 -17.07 40.15
N THR A 206 -0.64 -18.35 39.79
CA THR A 206 -1.57 -19.11 38.96
C THR A 206 -2.94 -19.27 39.62
N ALA A 207 -3.89 -18.41 39.25
CA ALA A 207 -5.32 -18.62 39.47
C ALA A 207 -5.95 -19.50 38.36
N ALA A 208 -7.00 -20.24 38.71
CA ALA A 208 -7.65 -21.22 37.84
C ALA A 208 -8.19 -20.59 36.52
N PRO A 209 -8.07 -21.31 35.38
CA PRO A 209 -8.16 -20.72 34.03
C PRO A 209 -9.53 -20.16 33.63
N ALA A 210 -10.61 -20.54 34.32
CA ALA A 210 -11.96 -20.10 33.96
C ALA A 210 -12.30 -18.71 34.51
N GLN A 211 -11.85 -18.37 35.72
CA GLN A 211 -12.17 -17.08 36.35
C GLN A 211 -11.29 -15.94 35.79
N ALA A 212 -10.06 -16.25 35.41
CA ALA A 212 -9.15 -15.28 34.81
C ALA A 212 -9.64 -14.74 33.45
N LEU A 213 -10.39 -15.56 32.68
CA LEU A 213 -10.91 -15.14 31.38
C LEU A 213 -12.08 -14.15 31.52
N GLU A 214 -13.01 -14.38 32.45
CA GLU A 214 -14.12 -13.46 32.67
C GLU A 214 -13.65 -12.10 33.21
N GLU A 215 -12.68 -12.09 34.14
CA GLU A 215 -12.07 -10.84 34.62
C GLU A 215 -11.33 -10.09 33.51
N ALA A 216 -10.62 -10.81 32.63
CA ALA A 216 -9.94 -10.19 31.48
C ALA A 216 -10.93 -9.58 30.48
N ILE A 217 -12.05 -10.25 30.20
CA ILE A 217 -13.11 -9.73 29.31
C ILE A 217 -13.75 -8.47 29.89
N ALA A 218 -13.99 -8.43 31.21
CA ALA A 218 -14.57 -7.28 31.89
C ALA A 218 -13.69 -6.01 31.82
N LEU A 219 -12.38 -6.16 31.61
CA LEU A 219 -11.44 -5.04 31.49
C LEU A 219 -11.33 -4.47 30.07
N LEU A 220 -11.80 -5.17 29.03
CA LEU A 220 -11.69 -4.75 27.63
C LEU A 220 -12.23 -3.33 27.34
N PRO A 221 -13.37 -2.89 27.91
CA PRO A 221 -13.91 -1.54 27.64
C PRO A 221 -13.05 -0.42 28.23
N ARG A 222 -12.14 -0.75 29.16
CA ARG A 222 -11.28 0.21 29.87
C ARG A 222 -9.89 0.34 29.25
N LEU A 223 -9.57 -0.48 28.26
CA LEU A 223 -8.27 -0.45 27.60
C LEU A 223 -8.21 0.64 26.53
N SER A 224 -7.05 1.29 26.40
CA SER A 224 -6.76 2.18 25.28
C SER A 224 -6.58 1.39 23.97
N THR A 225 -6.71 2.07 22.83
CA THR A 225 -6.49 1.48 21.51
C THR A 225 -5.10 0.85 21.35
N MET A 226 -4.06 1.46 21.92
CA MET A 226 -2.70 0.88 21.95
C MET A 226 -2.64 -0.42 22.75
N GLN A 227 -3.30 -0.48 23.92
CA GLN A 227 -3.31 -1.69 24.74
C GLN A 227 -4.07 -2.83 24.07
N LEU A 228 -5.17 -2.52 23.38
CA LEU A 228 -5.93 -3.51 22.61
C LEU A 228 -5.11 -4.09 21.45
N ARG A 229 -4.36 -3.24 20.73
CA ARG A 229 -3.46 -3.70 19.66
C ARG A 229 -2.39 -4.64 20.19
N TRP A 230 -1.73 -4.25 21.29
CA TRP A 230 -0.71 -5.07 21.93
C TRP A 230 -1.27 -6.41 22.44
N LEU A 231 -2.46 -6.40 23.05
CA LEU A 231 -3.14 -7.62 23.49
C LEU A 231 -3.46 -8.54 22.30
N GLY A 232 -3.92 -7.97 21.19
CA GLY A 232 -4.20 -8.72 19.95
C GLY A 232 -2.95 -9.40 19.39
N GLU A 233 -1.82 -8.68 19.30
CA GLU A 233 -0.54 -9.23 18.85
C GLU A 233 -0.06 -10.38 19.77
N ALA A 234 -0.21 -10.24 21.09
CA ALA A 234 0.16 -11.28 22.05
C ALA A 234 -0.69 -12.56 21.90
N VAL A 235 -2.00 -12.43 21.73
CA VAL A 235 -2.92 -13.58 21.54
C VAL A 235 -2.60 -14.30 20.23
N MET A 236 -2.36 -13.57 19.14
CA MET A 236 -2.02 -14.17 17.85
C MET A 236 -0.68 -14.90 17.89
N SER A 237 0.32 -14.36 18.60
CA SER A 237 1.61 -15.02 18.81
C SER A 237 1.47 -16.35 19.57
N GLU A 238 0.68 -16.36 20.63
CA GLU A 238 0.42 -17.58 21.42
C GLU A 238 -0.35 -18.64 20.61
N LEU A 239 -1.34 -18.22 19.80
CA LEU A 239 -2.05 -19.11 18.89
C LEU A 239 -1.11 -19.71 17.83
N ALA A 240 -0.19 -18.92 17.29
CA ALA A 240 0.80 -19.41 16.33
C ALA A 240 1.73 -20.45 16.97
N LEU A 241 2.17 -20.24 18.21
CA LEU A 241 2.96 -21.22 18.96
C LEU A 241 2.19 -22.53 19.18
N ARG A 242 0.91 -22.46 19.55
CA ARG A 242 0.06 -23.65 19.72
C ARG A 242 -0.20 -24.38 18.41
N ALA A 243 -0.40 -23.64 17.32
CA ALA A 243 -0.57 -24.22 15.99
C ALA A 243 0.71 -24.95 15.54
N ALA A 244 1.89 -24.40 15.82
CA ALA A 244 3.16 -25.07 15.55
C ALA A 244 3.35 -26.33 16.41
N ALA A 245 2.93 -26.29 17.69
CA ALA A 245 3.02 -27.43 18.59
C ALA A 245 2.01 -28.56 18.28
N ALA A 246 0.87 -28.23 17.67
CA ALA A 246 -0.15 -29.22 17.27
C ALA A 246 0.33 -30.16 16.15
N GLY A 247 1.45 -29.84 15.49
CA GLY A 247 2.03 -30.63 14.41
C GLY A 247 1.14 -30.65 13.15
N PRO A 248 1.66 -31.16 12.01
CA PRO A 248 0.84 -31.36 10.83
C PRO A 248 -0.25 -32.37 11.18
N SER A 249 -1.51 -31.94 11.13
CA SER A 249 -2.66 -32.82 11.25
C SER A 249 -2.48 -33.95 10.25
N ARG A 250 -2.26 -35.15 10.78
CA ARG A 250 -2.05 -36.36 9.99
C ARG A 250 -3.22 -36.44 9.01
N PRO A 251 -2.99 -36.46 7.69
CA PRO A 251 -4.07 -36.43 6.73
C PRO A 251 -5.00 -37.59 7.05
N LEU A 252 -6.25 -37.27 7.35
CA LEU A 252 -7.31 -38.24 7.56
C LEU A 252 -7.31 -39.09 6.30
N ALA A 253 -6.81 -40.33 6.41
CA ALA A 253 -6.65 -41.21 5.28
C ALA A 253 -8.00 -41.30 4.57
N ALA A 254 -8.05 -40.77 3.35
CA ALA A 254 -9.23 -40.85 2.51
C ALA A 254 -9.58 -42.33 2.38
N ALA A 255 -10.74 -42.70 2.92
CA ALA A 255 -11.29 -44.02 2.76
C ALA A 255 -11.50 -44.25 1.26
N THR A 256 -10.61 -45.02 0.65
CA THR A 256 -10.72 -45.45 -0.73
C THR A 256 -11.92 -46.38 -0.85
N GLU A 257 -13.07 -45.81 -1.17
CA GLU A 257 -14.27 -46.54 -1.56
C GLU A 257 -13.99 -47.23 -2.90
N ARG A 258 -13.64 -48.53 -2.84
CA ARG A 258 -13.49 -49.39 -4.02
C ARG A 258 -14.87 -49.63 -4.62
N ALA A 259 -15.12 -49.03 -5.79
CA ALA A 259 -16.23 -49.43 -6.64
C ALA A 259 -15.98 -50.84 -7.21
N PRO A 260 -16.99 -51.73 -7.23
CA PRO A 260 -16.89 -53.02 -7.90
C PRO A 260 -17.04 -52.83 -9.42
N THR A 261 -16.05 -53.31 -10.16
CA THR A 261 -16.15 -53.49 -11.61
C THR A 261 -16.98 -54.73 -11.89
N ASP A 262 -18.14 -54.54 -12.52
CA ASP A 262 -18.98 -55.60 -13.07
C ASP A 262 -18.47 -55.97 -14.47
N GLU A 263 -18.37 -57.27 -14.71
CA GLU A 263 -17.86 -57.93 -15.91
C GLU A 263 -19.00 -58.09 -16.94
N LEU A 264 -18.81 -57.64 -18.18
CA LEU A 264 -19.55 -58.14 -19.35
C LEU A 264 -18.79 -57.89 -20.65
#